data_AF-A0A4Q5SE18-F1
#
_entry.id   AF-A0A4Q5SE18-F1
#
_cell.length_a   1.000
_cell.length_b   1.000
_cell.length_c   1.000
_cell.angle_alpha   90.00
_cell.angle_beta   90.00
_cell.angle_gamma   90.00
#
_symmetry.space_group_name_H-M   'P 1'
#
loop_
_entity.id
_entity.type
_entity.pdbx_description
1 polymer ?
#
loop_
_entity_poly.entity_id
_entity_poly.type
_entity_poly.pdbx_seq_one_letter_code
_entity_poly.pdbx_strand_id
1 'polypeptide(L)'
;FYDVLKTSAKTDYEADIQQTMELLQQVKPHQVFAAGDFADPHGTHKVCFDIILTALQRLKATEAWVKDCWLWLYRGAWHEFEIHEIQMAVPLSPQEVIRKRHAIYKHQSQKDTPVFPGDDAREFWVRAEQRTGETAKAYNDLGLAEYEAIEAFRRWEF
;
A
#
# COMPACT_ATOMS: atom_id res chain seq x y z
N PHE A 1 -8.90 0.76 17.34
CA PHE A 1 -7.60 0.43 16.72
C PHE A 1 -6.57 0.27 17.85
N TYR A 2 -6.19 -0.98 18.16
CA TYR A 2 -5.35 -1.44 19.29
C TYR A 2 -6.04 -1.74 20.64
N ASP A 3 -7.06 -2.59 20.68
CA ASP A 3 -7.61 -3.10 21.96
C ASP A 3 -6.94 -4.38 22.47
N VAL A 4 -6.15 -5.08 21.65
CA VAL A 4 -5.50 -6.33 22.06
C VAL A 4 -3.99 -6.22 21.96
N LEU A 5 -3.37 -5.61 22.97
CA LEU A 5 -1.94 -5.78 23.23
C LEU A 5 -1.73 -6.28 24.66
N LYS A 6 -1.10 -7.45 24.74
CA LYS A 6 -0.56 -8.14 25.93
C LYS A 6 -1.58 -8.86 26.81
N THR A 7 -1.97 -10.10 26.45
CA THR A 7 -2.18 -11.22 27.42
C THR A 7 -2.62 -12.56 26.81
N SER A 8 -2.75 -12.72 25.49
CA SER A 8 -3.13 -14.01 24.90
C SER A 8 -2.05 -14.57 23.97
N ALA A 9 -1.66 -15.83 24.16
CA ALA A 9 -0.72 -16.56 23.31
C ALA A 9 -1.26 -16.88 21.90
N LYS A 10 -2.50 -16.47 21.60
CA LYS A 10 -3.05 -16.36 20.25
C LYS A 10 -3.80 -15.03 20.15
N THR A 11 -3.27 -14.08 19.39
CA THR A 11 -4.06 -12.93 18.96
C THR A 11 -5.11 -13.46 17.98
N ASP A 12 -6.37 -13.45 18.40
CA ASP A 12 -7.49 -13.76 17.52
C ASP A 12 -7.92 -12.45 16.83
N TYR A 13 -7.83 -12.42 15.50
CA TYR A 13 -8.22 -11.27 14.68
C TYR A 13 -9.64 -11.41 14.11
N GLU A 14 -10.43 -12.37 14.59
CA GLU A 14 -11.78 -12.63 14.08
C GLU A 14 -12.68 -11.38 14.12
N ALA A 15 -12.64 -10.61 15.21
CA ALA A 15 -13.42 -9.37 15.32
C ALA A 15 -13.02 -8.32 14.27
N ASP A 16 -11.72 -8.22 13.94
CA ASP A 16 -11.22 -7.31 12.91
C ASP A 16 -11.58 -7.80 11.50
N ILE A 17 -11.55 -9.12 11.29
CA ILE A 17 -11.98 -9.75 10.03
C ILE A 17 -13.45 -9.47 9.77
N GLN A 18 -14.33 -9.65 10.77
CA GLN A 18 -15.76 -9.41 10.61
C GLN A 18 -16.07 -7.94 10.31
N GLN A 19 -15.46 -7.00 11.04
CA GLN A 19 -15.61 -5.57 10.77
C GLN A 19 -15.11 -5.20 9.35
N THR A 20 -14.01 -5.83 8.91
CA THR A 20 -13.50 -5.63 7.55
C THR A 20 -14.47 -6.20 6.50
N MET A 21 -15.05 -7.37 6.75
CA MET A 21 -16.07 -7.95 5.88
C MET A 21 -17.30 -7.05 5.77
N GLU A 22 -17.80 -6.53 6.89
CA GLU A 22 -18.93 -5.61 6.94
C GLU A 22 -18.67 -4.35 6.10
N LEU A 23 -17.49 -3.73 6.26
CA LEU A 23 -17.09 -2.55 5.48
C LEU A 23 -17.02 -2.87 3.98
N LEU A 24 -16.40 -4.00 3.61
CA LEU A 24 -16.29 -4.45 2.23
C LEU A 24 -17.66 -4.73 1.60
N GLN A 25 -18.60 -5.30 2.35
CA GLN A 25 -19.97 -5.53 1.87
C GLN A 25 -20.77 -4.24 1.70
N GLN A 26 -20.52 -3.21 2.51
CA GLN A 26 -21.15 -1.90 2.36
C GLN A 26 -20.68 -1.19 1.09
N VAL A 27 -19.38 -1.25 0.80
CA VAL A 27 -18.77 -0.54 -0.33
C VAL A 27 -18.85 -1.35 -1.64
N LYS A 28 -18.72 -2.67 -1.57
CA LYS A 28 -18.58 -3.60 -2.71
C LYS A 28 -17.51 -3.13 -3.71
N PRO A 29 -16.26 -2.93 -3.25
CA PRO A 29 -15.22 -2.34 -4.08
C PRO A 29 -14.82 -3.27 -5.24
N HIS A 30 -14.47 -2.66 -6.38
CA HIS A 30 -13.76 -3.36 -7.47
C HIS A 30 -12.25 -3.47 -7.20
N GLN A 31 -11.71 -2.62 -6.32
CA GLN A 31 -10.27 -2.54 -6.04
C GLN A 31 -10.04 -2.25 -4.55
N VAL A 32 -9.16 -3.01 -3.92
CA VAL A 32 -8.67 -2.83 -2.56
C VAL A 32 -7.16 -2.65 -2.63
N PHE A 33 -6.64 -1.63 -1.95
CA PHE A 33 -5.19 -1.35 -1.90
C PHE A 33 -4.65 -1.66 -0.51
N ALA A 34 -3.55 -2.42 -0.43
CA ALA A 34 -2.89 -2.80 0.82
C ALA A 34 -1.37 -2.63 0.73
N ALA A 35 -0.71 -2.43 1.86
CA ALA A 35 0.75 -2.36 1.91
C ALA A 35 1.37 -3.75 1.68
N GLY A 36 2.31 -3.85 0.74
CA GLY A 36 3.02 -5.10 0.41
C GLY A 36 4.32 -5.32 1.19
N ASP A 37 4.69 -4.40 2.09
CA ASP A 37 5.93 -4.48 2.89
C ASP A 37 5.75 -5.33 4.13
N PHE A 38 5.67 -6.65 3.95
CA PHE A 38 5.43 -7.61 5.03
C PHE A 38 6.58 -7.79 6.03
N ALA A 39 7.77 -7.27 5.71
CA ALA A 39 8.94 -7.28 6.58
C ALA A 39 9.03 -6.00 7.44
N ASP A 40 7.90 -5.32 7.69
CA ASP A 40 7.90 -4.11 8.50
C ASP A 40 8.33 -4.40 9.95
N PRO A 41 9.08 -3.49 10.62
CA PRO A 41 9.62 -3.74 11.96
C PRO A 41 8.58 -4.08 13.04
N HIS A 42 7.33 -3.67 12.83
CA HIS A 42 6.23 -3.87 13.77
C HIS A 42 5.29 -5.01 13.37
N GLY A 43 5.51 -5.65 12.21
CA GLY A 43 4.65 -6.68 11.63
C GLY A 43 3.22 -6.22 11.31
N THR A 44 2.95 -4.92 11.38
CA THR A 44 1.59 -4.38 11.30
C THR A 44 1.05 -4.47 9.88
N HIS A 45 1.89 -4.29 8.85
CA HIS A 45 1.45 -4.46 7.47
C HIS A 45 1.00 -5.88 7.20
N LYS A 46 1.77 -6.87 7.70
CA LYS A 46 1.42 -8.27 7.56
C LYS A 46 0.09 -8.59 8.25
N VAL A 47 -0.11 -8.11 9.48
CA VAL A 47 -1.36 -8.34 10.23
C VAL A 47 -2.56 -7.74 9.50
N CYS A 48 -2.48 -6.47 9.07
CA CYS A 48 -3.56 -5.82 8.33
C CYS A 48 -3.84 -6.52 6.99
N PHE A 49 -2.79 -6.94 6.28
CA PHE A 49 -2.91 -7.69 5.04
C PHE A 49 -3.62 -9.04 5.26
N ASP A 50 -3.21 -9.80 6.27
CA ASP A 50 -3.83 -11.10 6.59
C ASP A 50 -5.32 -10.94 6.93
N ILE A 51 -5.70 -9.87 7.64
CA ILE A 51 -7.10 -9.54 7.94
C ILE A 51 -7.89 -9.25 6.66
N ILE A 52 -7.39 -8.36 5.79
CA ILE A 52 -8.03 -8.01 4.51
C ILE A 52 -8.16 -9.25 3.62
N LEU A 53 -7.09 -10.04 3.50
CA LEU A 53 -7.06 -11.25 2.68
C LEU A 53 -8.09 -12.27 3.18
N THR A 54 -8.12 -12.51 4.49
CA THR A 54 -9.08 -13.47 5.08
C THR A 54 -10.52 -13.00 4.89
N ALA A 55 -10.80 -11.70 5.08
CA ALA A 55 -12.12 -11.12 4.83
C ALA A 55 -12.56 -11.30 3.37
N LEU A 56 -11.69 -10.97 2.42
CA LEU A 56 -11.95 -11.14 0.99
C LEU A 56 -12.17 -12.60 0.60
N GLN A 57 -11.36 -13.54 1.12
CA GLN A 57 -11.53 -14.97 0.86
C GLN A 57 -12.86 -15.51 1.40
N ARG A 58 -13.28 -15.09 2.60
CA ARG A 58 -14.58 -15.48 3.17
C ARG A 58 -15.74 -14.92 2.35
N LEU A 59 -15.67 -13.63 1.99
CA LEU A 59 -16.70 -13.01 1.15
C LEU A 59 -16.73 -13.63 -0.25
N LYS A 60 -15.59 -14.02 -0.82
CA LYS A 60 -15.54 -14.69 -2.13
C LYS A 60 -16.35 -15.98 -2.18
N ALA A 61 -16.49 -16.67 -1.05
CA ALA A 61 -17.30 -17.88 -0.93
C ALA A 61 -18.81 -17.61 -0.93
N THR A 62 -19.24 -16.41 -0.53
CA THR A 62 -20.66 -16.07 -0.31
C THR A 62 -21.21 -14.99 -1.24
N GLU A 63 -20.34 -14.15 -1.83
CA GLU A 63 -20.70 -12.92 -2.52
C GLU A 63 -20.16 -12.90 -3.95
N ALA A 64 -21.06 -12.72 -4.94
CA ALA A 64 -20.68 -12.75 -6.34
C ALA A 64 -19.78 -11.58 -6.77
N TRP A 65 -19.96 -10.39 -6.17
CA TRP A 65 -19.22 -9.17 -6.54
C TRP A 65 -17.71 -9.28 -6.30
N VAL A 66 -17.29 -10.15 -5.37
CA VAL A 66 -15.87 -10.33 -5.02
C VAL A 66 -15.07 -10.93 -6.18
N LYS A 67 -15.74 -11.62 -7.12
CA LYS A 67 -15.09 -12.16 -8.33
C LYS A 67 -14.46 -11.07 -9.20
N ASP A 68 -15.01 -9.87 -9.14
CA ASP A 68 -14.56 -8.69 -9.89
C ASP A 68 -13.76 -7.72 -9.01
N CYS A 69 -13.42 -8.11 -7.77
CA CYS A 69 -12.62 -7.31 -6.84
C CYS A 69 -11.14 -7.69 -6.92
N TRP A 70 -10.26 -6.71 -7.12
CA TRP A 70 -8.80 -6.90 -7.15
C TRP A 70 -8.14 -6.39 -5.88
N LEU A 71 -7.16 -7.15 -5.36
CA LEU A 71 -6.29 -6.73 -4.27
C LEU A 71 -4.95 -6.29 -4.84
N TRP A 72 -4.64 -5.00 -4.68
CA TRP A 72 -3.42 -4.37 -5.18
C TRP A 72 -2.48 -4.04 -4.03
N LEU A 73 -1.23 -4.46 -4.17
CA LEU A 73 -0.17 -4.18 -3.22
C LEU A 73 0.64 -2.98 -3.70
N TYR A 74 0.81 -2.00 -2.82
CA TYR A 74 1.76 -0.90 -3.00
C TYR A 74 2.95 -1.05 -2.06
N ARG A 75 4.05 -0.38 -2.38
CA ARG A 75 5.24 -0.31 -1.53
C ARG A 75 5.35 1.05 -0.83
N GLY A 76 6.00 1.05 0.32
CA GLY A 76 6.36 2.25 1.06
C GLY A 76 7.52 3.02 0.41
N ALA A 77 7.98 4.06 1.08
CA ALA A 77 9.00 4.97 0.54
C ALA A 77 10.43 4.38 0.46
N TRP A 78 10.65 3.15 0.97
CA TRP A 78 11.98 2.55 1.08
C TRP A 78 12.33 1.60 -0.05
N HIS A 79 11.33 0.94 -0.61
CA HIS A 79 11.50 -0.04 -1.68
C HIS A 79 10.43 0.20 -2.74
N GLU A 80 10.75 -0.09 -3.99
CA GLU A 80 9.79 -0.14 -5.07
C GLU A 80 9.81 -1.54 -5.69
N PHE A 81 8.75 -1.89 -6.41
CA PHE A 81 8.77 -3.07 -7.25
C PHE A 81 9.78 -2.91 -8.39
N GLU A 82 10.49 -3.99 -8.72
CA GLU A 82 11.25 -4.06 -9.95
C GLU A 82 10.30 -3.95 -11.15
N ILE A 83 10.74 -3.33 -12.25
CA ILE A 83 9.86 -3.01 -13.40
C ILE A 83 9.09 -4.23 -13.92
N HIS A 84 9.72 -5.41 -13.93
CA HIS A 84 9.11 -6.65 -14.42
C HIS A 84 8.09 -7.26 -13.44
N GLU A 85 8.03 -6.81 -12.19
CA GLU A 85 7.04 -7.22 -11.20
C GLU A 85 5.79 -6.33 -11.20
N ILE A 86 5.87 -5.14 -11.82
CA ILE A 86 4.78 -4.17 -11.86
C ILE A 86 3.65 -4.70 -12.75
N GLN A 87 2.46 -4.84 -12.17
CA GLN A 87 1.26 -5.32 -12.88
C GLN A 87 0.25 -4.20 -13.17
N MET A 88 0.37 -3.07 -12.47
CA MET A 88 -0.35 -1.84 -12.75
C MET A 88 0.59 -0.65 -12.51
N ALA A 89 0.69 0.22 -13.50
CA ALA A 89 1.45 1.46 -13.46
C ALA A 89 0.47 2.64 -13.64
N VAL A 90 0.35 3.48 -12.61
CA VAL A 90 -0.55 4.64 -12.63
C VAL A 90 0.29 5.90 -12.80
N PRO A 91 0.25 6.56 -13.97
CA PRO A 91 0.98 7.80 -14.19
C PRO A 91 0.36 8.95 -13.39
N LEU A 92 1.22 9.82 -12.88
CA LEU A 92 0.86 11.04 -12.17
C LEU A 92 1.35 12.27 -12.93
N SER A 93 0.50 13.28 -12.99
CA SER A 93 0.85 14.63 -13.44
C SER A 93 1.63 15.40 -12.37
N PRO A 94 2.33 16.50 -12.73
CA PRO A 94 3.01 17.36 -11.76
C PRO A 94 2.11 17.87 -10.63
N GLN A 95 0.83 18.15 -10.93
CA GLN A 95 -0.14 18.60 -9.93
C GLN A 95 -0.52 17.50 -8.94
N GLU A 96 -0.62 16.24 -9.38
CA GLU A 96 -0.89 15.09 -8.53
C GLU A 96 0.29 14.77 -7.62
N VAL A 97 1.52 14.90 -8.12
CA VAL A 97 2.74 14.77 -7.31
C VAL A 97 2.76 15.81 -6.19
N ILE A 98 2.48 17.08 -6.51
CA ILE A 98 2.38 18.14 -5.49
C ILE A 98 1.27 17.83 -4.47
N ARG A 99 0.11 17.35 -4.92
CA ARG A 99 -1.00 16.97 -4.04
C ARG A 99 -0.62 15.82 -3.11
N LYS A 100 0.09 14.81 -3.62
CA LYS A 100 0.62 13.69 -2.82
C LYS A 100 1.62 14.19 -1.78
N ARG A 101 2.56 15.06 -2.18
CA ARG A 101 3.52 15.70 -1.26
C ARG A 101 2.82 16.42 -0.11
N HIS A 102 1.82 17.24 -0.42
CA HIS A 102 1.04 17.94 0.61
C HIS A 102 0.24 16.99 1.51
N ALA A 103 -0.22 15.84 0.99
CA ALA A 103 -0.88 14.83 1.83
C ALA A 103 0.11 14.21 2.83
N ILE A 104 1.33 13.90 2.41
CA ILE A 104 2.40 13.40 3.29
C ILE A 104 2.73 14.43 4.38
N TYR A 105 2.84 15.72 4.03
CA TYR A 105 3.11 16.79 4.99
C TYR A 105 2.10 16.93 6.12
N LYS A 106 0.86 16.46 5.93
CA LYS A 106 -0.15 16.48 7.00
C LYS A 106 0.20 15.51 8.14
N HIS A 107 1.09 14.54 7.90
CA HIS A 107 1.58 13.62 8.90
C HIS A 107 2.90 14.13 9.46
N GLN A 108 2.85 14.82 10.60
CA GLN A 108 4.03 15.47 11.21
C GLN A 108 5.19 14.49 11.45
N SER A 109 4.89 13.24 11.83
CA SER A 109 5.90 12.17 12.00
C SER A 109 6.58 11.73 10.70
N GLN A 110 6.05 12.11 9.54
CA GLN A 110 6.62 11.87 8.20
C GLN A 110 7.24 13.13 7.59
N LYS A 111 7.10 14.29 8.26
CA LYS A 111 7.65 15.57 7.83
C LYS A 111 9.09 15.74 8.28
N ASP A 112 9.38 15.34 9.51
CA ASP A 112 10.69 15.57 10.13
C ASP A 112 11.70 14.49 9.73
N THR A 113 13.00 14.81 9.87
CA THR A 113 14.10 13.87 9.66
C THR A 113 13.81 12.56 10.39
N PRO A 114 13.99 11.38 9.75
CA PRO A 114 13.74 10.12 10.42
C PRO A 114 14.49 10.07 11.75
N VAL A 115 13.80 9.67 12.82
CA VAL A 115 14.42 9.57 14.17
C VAL A 115 15.60 8.58 14.16
N PHE A 116 15.60 7.63 13.21
CA PHE A 116 16.69 6.72 12.92
C PHE A 116 16.92 6.68 11.40
N PRO A 117 17.72 7.60 10.82
CA PRO A 117 17.84 7.74 9.37
C PRO A 117 18.62 6.61 8.67
N GLY A 118 19.25 5.69 9.42
CA GLY A 118 20.11 4.67 8.80
C GLY A 118 21.14 5.34 7.88
N ASP A 119 21.35 4.78 6.69
CA ASP A 119 22.27 5.32 5.69
C ASP A 119 21.63 6.33 4.73
N ASP A 120 20.30 6.54 4.79
CA ASP A 120 19.56 7.45 3.91
C ASP A 120 18.93 8.60 4.70
N ALA A 121 19.59 9.76 4.68
CA ALA A 121 19.20 10.95 5.41
C ALA A 121 18.03 11.73 4.77
N ARG A 122 17.49 11.29 3.63
CA ARG A 122 16.39 11.99 2.95
C ARG A 122 15.12 11.99 3.80
N GLU A 123 14.39 13.11 3.77
CA GLU A 123 13.05 13.19 4.35
C GLU A 123 12.10 12.20 3.66
N PHE A 124 11.09 11.71 4.38
CA PHE A 124 10.20 10.66 3.87
C PHE A 124 9.48 11.09 2.59
N TRP A 125 9.04 12.34 2.50
CA TRP A 125 8.37 12.86 1.31
C TRP A 125 9.30 12.91 0.08
N VAL A 126 10.59 13.26 0.27
CA VAL A 126 11.59 13.28 -0.81
C VAL A 126 11.77 11.89 -1.36
N ARG A 127 11.87 10.89 -0.48
CA ARG A 127 11.96 9.48 -0.88
C ARG A 127 10.71 9.02 -1.62
N ALA A 128 9.53 9.30 -1.07
CA ALA A 128 8.27 8.90 -1.65
C ALA A 128 8.05 9.50 -3.06
N GLU A 129 8.54 10.72 -3.30
CA GLU A 129 8.49 11.41 -4.59
C GLU A 129 9.54 10.89 -5.57
N GLN A 130 10.81 10.84 -5.15
CA GLN A 130 11.91 10.37 -5.99
C GLN A 130 11.69 8.93 -6.44
N ARG A 131 11.20 8.05 -5.56
CA ARG A 131 10.85 6.66 -5.89
C ARG A 131 9.90 6.59 -7.10
N THR A 132 8.81 7.36 -7.07
CA THR A 132 7.83 7.33 -8.17
C THR A 132 8.34 8.03 -9.43
N GLY A 133 9.21 9.04 -9.29
CA GLY A 133 9.90 9.69 -10.41
C GLY A 133 10.93 8.76 -11.08
N GLU A 134 11.66 7.97 -10.30
CA GLU A 134 12.59 6.96 -10.80
C GLU A 134 11.86 5.87 -11.59
N THR A 135 10.70 5.39 -11.11
CA THR A 135 9.83 4.48 -11.88
C THR A 135 9.40 5.10 -13.20
N ALA A 136 8.97 6.37 -13.21
CA ALA A 136 8.58 7.06 -14.44
C ALA A 136 9.74 7.20 -15.42
N LYS A 137 10.94 7.54 -14.91
CA LYS A 137 12.16 7.60 -15.70
C LYS A 137 12.51 6.24 -16.30
N ALA A 138 12.45 5.17 -15.52
CA ALA A 138 12.72 3.82 -16.01
C ALA A 138 11.74 3.41 -17.13
N TYR A 139 10.46 3.76 -17.03
CA TYR A 139 9.47 3.53 -18.09
C TYR A 139 9.79 4.35 -19.35
N ASN A 140 10.18 5.61 -19.20
CA ASN A 140 10.59 6.46 -20.32
C ASN A 140 11.86 5.93 -21.01
N ASP A 141 12.85 5.48 -20.24
CA ASP A 141 14.08 4.88 -20.77
C ASP A 141 13.81 3.56 -21.54
N LEU A 142 12.69 2.88 -21.26
CA LEU A 142 12.17 1.74 -22.03
C LEU A 142 11.38 2.14 -23.30
N GLY A 143 11.21 3.44 -23.55
CA GLY A 143 10.50 4.00 -24.69
C GLY A 143 9.00 4.24 -24.49
N LEU A 144 8.51 4.19 -23.25
CA LEU A 144 7.12 4.54 -22.92
C LEU A 144 6.95 6.06 -22.75
N ALA A 145 5.70 6.51 -22.64
CA ALA A 145 5.40 7.94 -22.50
C ALA A 145 6.03 8.54 -21.22
N GLU A 146 6.46 9.80 -21.34
CA GLU A 146 7.02 10.56 -20.23
C GLU A 146 5.93 11.02 -19.26
N TYR A 147 6.16 10.78 -17.97
CA TYR A 147 5.30 11.22 -16.86
C TYR A 147 6.18 11.76 -15.73
N GLU A 148 5.63 12.63 -14.88
CA GLU A 148 6.35 13.17 -13.73
C GLU A 148 6.69 12.06 -12.72
N ALA A 149 5.73 11.17 -12.50
CA ALA A 149 5.84 10.06 -11.56
C ALA A 149 4.92 8.91 -11.96
N ILE A 150 5.25 7.69 -11.56
CA ILE A 150 4.43 6.49 -11.73
C ILE A 150 4.30 5.78 -10.38
N GLU A 151 3.06 5.51 -9.98
CA GLU A 151 2.76 4.59 -8.88
C GLU A 151 2.68 3.15 -9.39
N ALA A 152 3.40 2.26 -8.74
CA ALA A 152 3.47 0.86 -9.11
C ALA A 152 2.66 -0.01 -8.14
N PHE A 153 1.90 -0.94 -8.70
CA PHE A 153 1.16 -1.92 -7.93
C PHE A 153 1.37 -3.33 -8.46
N ARG A 154 1.37 -4.29 -7.54
CA ARG A 154 1.37 -5.72 -7.83
C ARG A 154 0.06 -6.34 -7.37
N ARG A 155 -0.55 -7.17 -8.20
CA ARG A 155 -1.78 -7.87 -7.87
C ARG A 155 -1.48 -9.01 -6.90
N TRP A 156 -2.31 -9.13 -5.87
CA TRP A 156 -2.41 -10.33 -5.07
C TRP A 156 -3.60 -11.17 -5.53
N GLU A 157 -3.34 -12.43 -5.86
CA GLU A 157 -4.39 -13.38 -6.21
C GLU A 157 -4.87 -14.12 -4.95
N PHE A 158 -6.18 -14.06 -4.73
CA PHE A 158 -6.90 -14.70 -3.62
C PHE A 158 -8.18 -15.34 -4.15
#